data_AF-A0A0S7XLX2-F1
#
_entry.id   AF-A0A0S7XLX2-F1
#
_cell.length_a   1.000
_cell.length_b   1.000
_cell.length_c   1.000
_cell.angle_alpha   90.00
_cell.angle_beta   90.00
_cell.angle_gamma   90.00
#
_symmetry.space_group_name_H-M   'P 1'
#
loop_
_entity.id
_entity.type
_entity.pdbx_description
1 polymer ?
#
loop_
_entity_poly.entity_id
_entity_poly.type
_entity_poly.pdbx_seq_one_letter_code
_entity_poly.pdbx_strand_id
1 'polypeptide(L)'
;MGKTIAEKIISEHAGKEVSAGEFVVANVDLAYIHDGTGPLAVRQMKEMGLEKVYDTEKALVFLDHASPCPRQELANAHQMLREFASRTGATLYDVGRGICHQIVVESFASPGDLIVGADSHTTTAGGLGAFATGMGSTDVAVAMALGRTWLRVPETIRIQASGRFPPGVYSKDLILHIIGQIKAKGAVYKALEFTGEAVADMPLPERLTMANMAIEAGAKAGLFPTDDETRRFLEEMGRGEDFRPIASDDDARFQKTLKIDVSSLAPTLSVPHFVDNVKTIDEIGEVKVDQVFIGTCTNGRLKDFHIAKEMLEGRQVSPGTRLIIIPASQRIYLEGARDGTWEALATAGGLVNSPGCGPCVGVHQGVLADGDVCVSTQNRNFKGRMGNPNAFIYLASPAVAAATAIKGKIADPREFF
;
A
#
# COMPACT_ATOMS: atom_id res chain seq x y z
N MET A 1 -5.41 31.59 8.11
CA MET A 1 -4.53 31.16 7.02
C MET A 1 -5.03 29.81 6.60
N GLY A 2 -5.27 29.60 5.30
CA GLY A 2 -5.73 28.31 4.80
C GLY A 2 -4.82 27.17 5.22
N LYS A 3 -5.42 26.01 5.48
CA LYS A 3 -4.75 24.79 5.93
C LYS A 3 -4.74 23.72 4.86
N THR A 4 -3.67 22.93 4.88
CA THR A 4 -3.61 21.69 4.09
C THR A 4 -4.48 20.59 4.71
N ILE A 5 -4.74 19.50 3.98
CA ILE A 5 -5.48 18.35 4.53
C ILE A 5 -4.81 17.83 5.82
N ALA A 6 -3.48 17.72 5.83
CA ALA A 6 -2.72 17.26 6.99
C ALA A 6 -2.92 18.20 8.20
N GLU A 7 -2.82 19.51 8.01
CA GLU A 7 -3.00 20.49 9.07
C GLU A 7 -4.43 20.47 9.62
N LYS A 8 -5.44 20.30 8.77
CA LYS A 8 -6.85 20.18 9.19
C LYS A 8 -7.06 18.97 10.08
N ILE A 9 -6.69 17.78 9.59
CA ILE A 9 -6.86 16.53 10.32
C ILE A 9 -6.12 16.58 11.66
N ILE A 10 -4.85 16.97 11.65
CA ILE A 10 -4.07 17.00 12.89
C ILE A 10 -4.61 18.05 13.87
N SER A 11 -5.14 19.19 13.39
CA SER A 11 -5.75 20.20 14.26
C SER A 11 -6.96 19.63 15.04
N GLU A 12 -7.82 18.88 14.35
CA GLU A 12 -8.99 18.24 14.96
C GLU A 12 -8.57 17.27 16.07
N HIS A 13 -7.55 16.45 15.80
CA HIS A 13 -7.06 15.43 16.74
C HIS A 13 -6.24 16.01 17.89
N ALA A 14 -5.60 17.17 17.70
CA ALA A 14 -4.89 17.91 18.73
C ALA A 14 -5.83 18.80 19.58
N GLY A 15 -7.08 19.01 19.14
CA GLY A 15 -8.05 19.89 19.81
C GLY A 15 -7.69 21.38 19.73
N LYS A 16 -6.82 21.77 18.79
CA LYS A 16 -6.40 23.15 18.56
C LYS A 16 -5.92 23.34 17.13
N GLU A 17 -5.90 24.58 16.67
CA GLU A 17 -5.28 24.96 15.40
C GLU A 17 -3.77 24.67 15.45
N VAL A 18 -3.25 23.96 14.44
CA VAL A 18 -1.81 23.66 14.32
C VAL A 18 -1.26 24.15 12.98
N SER A 19 0.07 24.23 12.89
CA SER A 19 0.77 24.55 11.64
C SER A 19 1.97 23.65 11.43
N ALA A 20 2.39 23.49 10.17
CA ALA A 20 3.56 22.69 9.82
C ALA A 20 4.80 23.04 10.68
N GLY A 21 5.49 22.00 11.16
CA GLY A 21 6.65 22.09 12.04
C GLY A 21 6.33 22.03 13.53
N GLU A 22 5.09 22.25 13.95
CA GLU A 22 4.66 22.12 15.35
C GLU A 22 4.69 20.66 15.82
N PHE A 23 5.06 20.42 17.08
CA PHE A 23 4.88 19.12 17.73
C PHE A 23 3.60 19.10 18.54
N VAL A 24 2.79 18.07 18.36
CA VAL A 24 1.51 17.90 19.04
C VAL A 24 1.35 16.50 19.61
N VAL A 25 0.53 16.39 20.64
CA VAL A 25 -0.05 15.12 21.08
C VAL A 25 -1.47 15.08 20.52
N ALA A 26 -1.78 14.05 19.75
CA ALA A 26 -3.04 13.91 19.02
C ALA A 26 -3.73 12.61 19.42
N ASN A 27 -5.06 12.63 19.47
CA ASN A 27 -5.85 11.41 19.59
C ASN A 27 -5.72 10.57 18.32
N VAL A 28 -5.81 9.25 18.46
CA VAL A 28 -5.67 8.27 17.39
C VAL A 28 -7.00 7.54 17.23
N ASP A 29 -7.52 7.46 16.01
CA ASP A 29 -8.76 6.73 15.71
C ASP A 29 -8.52 5.24 15.50
N LEU A 30 -7.32 4.87 15.06
CA LEU A 30 -6.96 3.49 14.83
C LEU A 30 -5.46 3.26 15.03
N ALA A 31 -5.12 2.23 15.82
CA ALA A 31 -3.76 1.77 16.02
C ALA A 31 -3.66 0.28 15.70
N TYR A 32 -2.67 -0.13 14.91
CA TYR A 32 -2.54 -1.55 14.59
C TYR A 32 -1.11 -2.07 14.46
N ILE A 33 -0.98 -3.36 14.70
CA ILE A 33 0.24 -4.15 14.57
C ILE A 33 0.02 -5.37 13.68
N HIS A 34 1.10 -5.93 13.15
CA HIS A 34 1.06 -7.15 12.36
C HIS A 34 2.13 -8.14 12.83
N ASP A 35 2.11 -9.37 12.32
CA ASP A 35 3.03 -10.46 12.70
C ASP A 35 4.53 -10.19 12.51
N GLY A 36 4.91 -9.20 11.69
CA GLY A 36 6.29 -8.78 11.51
C GLY A 36 6.85 -7.93 12.67
N THR A 37 6.08 -6.96 13.16
CA THR A 37 6.53 -5.95 14.14
C THR A 37 5.75 -5.98 15.45
N GLY A 38 4.58 -6.62 15.46
CA GLY A 38 3.69 -6.77 16.60
C GLY A 38 4.32 -7.47 17.80
N PRO A 39 5.10 -8.56 17.65
CA PRO A 39 5.79 -9.16 18.78
C PRO A 39 6.70 -8.18 19.53
N LEU A 40 7.30 -7.21 18.82
CA LEU A 40 8.10 -6.16 19.45
C LEU A 40 7.19 -5.17 20.20
N ALA A 41 6.10 -4.71 19.59
CA ALA A 41 5.14 -3.82 20.24
C ALA A 41 4.55 -4.43 21.52
N VAL A 42 4.16 -5.71 21.48
CA VAL A 42 3.63 -6.45 22.64
C VAL A 42 4.66 -6.54 23.78
N ARG A 43 5.94 -6.78 23.45
CA ARG A 43 7.02 -6.77 24.45
C ARG A 43 7.19 -5.38 25.07
N GLN A 44 7.17 -4.33 24.27
CA GLN A 44 7.27 -2.95 24.73
C GLN A 44 6.10 -2.57 25.65
N MET A 45 4.86 -2.93 25.30
CA MET A 45 3.70 -2.74 26.18
C MET A 45 3.91 -3.42 27.54
N LYS A 46 4.39 -4.67 27.55
CA LYS A 46 4.67 -5.42 28.78
C LYS A 46 5.77 -4.75 29.62
N GLU A 47 6.87 -4.33 29.01
CA GLU A 47 7.98 -3.63 29.68
C GLU A 47 7.53 -2.30 30.31
N MET A 48 6.60 -1.58 29.67
CA MET A 48 6.01 -0.35 30.18
C MET A 48 4.89 -0.56 31.21
N GLY A 49 4.49 -1.82 31.50
CA GLY A 49 3.35 -2.12 32.37
C GLY A 49 1.99 -1.76 31.77
N LEU A 50 1.90 -1.63 30.45
CA LEU A 50 0.66 -1.34 29.73
C LEU A 50 -0.07 -2.65 29.41
N GLU A 51 -1.02 -3.02 30.27
CA GLU A 51 -1.70 -4.32 30.18
C GLU A 51 -2.99 -4.31 29.34
N LYS A 52 -3.50 -3.12 29.01
CA LYS A 52 -4.76 -2.93 28.26
C LYS A 52 -4.52 -2.10 27.02
N VAL A 53 -5.40 -2.27 26.04
CA VAL A 53 -5.55 -1.33 24.93
C VAL A 53 -6.58 -0.26 25.31
N TYR A 54 -6.45 0.93 24.72
CA TYR A 54 -7.33 2.07 24.98
C TYR A 54 -8.77 1.78 24.55
N ASP A 55 -8.92 1.18 23.38
CA ASP A 55 -10.21 0.84 22.77
C ASP A 55 -10.02 -0.45 21.95
N THR A 56 -10.84 -1.45 22.23
CA THR A 56 -10.76 -2.79 21.65
C THR A 56 -11.17 -2.84 20.18
N GLU A 57 -12.02 -1.91 19.74
CA GLU A 57 -12.46 -1.78 18.35
C GLU A 57 -11.45 -0.98 17.51
N LYS A 58 -10.62 -0.15 18.17
CA LYS A 58 -9.60 0.69 17.53
C LYS A 58 -8.17 0.15 17.63
N ALA A 59 -7.98 -0.98 18.28
CA ALA A 59 -6.71 -1.67 18.41
C ALA A 59 -6.73 -2.99 17.62
N LEU A 60 -6.02 -3.04 16.49
CA LEU A 60 -6.06 -4.21 15.59
C LEU A 60 -4.73 -4.98 15.57
N VAL A 61 -4.85 -6.30 15.36
CA VAL A 61 -3.72 -7.23 15.23
C VAL A 61 -3.90 -8.05 13.96
N PHE A 62 -2.90 -8.06 13.08
CA PHE A 62 -2.96 -8.74 11.78
C PHE A 62 -1.93 -9.86 11.65
N LEU A 63 -2.32 -10.99 11.06
CA LEU A 63 -1.44 -12.12 10.74
C LEU A 63 -1.35 -12.31 9.21
N ASP A 64 -0.65 -11.41 8.52
CA ASP A 64 -0.67 -11.30 7.06
C ASP A 64 0.71 -11.46 6.38
N HIS A 65 1.83 -11.29 7.10
CA HIS A 65 3.17 -11.41 6.52
C HIS A 65 3.64 -12.86 6.34
N ALA A 66 3.19 -13.74 7.24
CA ALA A 66 3.46 -15.18 7.20
C ALA A 66 2.15 -15.96 7.21
N SER A 67 1.31 -15.78 6.18
CA SER A 67 -0.05 -16.31 6.10
C SER A 67 -0.20 -17.36 4.98
N PRO A 68 -0.01 -18.67 5.24
CA PRO A 68 0.30 -19.33 6.52
C PRO A 68 1.81 -19.43 6.85
N CYS A 69 2.15 -19.64 8.13
CA CYS A 69 3.53 -19.66 8.61
C CYS A 69 4.39 -20.75 7.94
N PRO A 70 5.56 -20.41 7.38
CA PRO A 70 6.47 -21.40 6.77
C PRO A 70 7.43 -22.06 7.77
N ARG A 71 7.50 -21.56 9.02
CA ARG A 71 8.48 -22.01 10.03
C ARG A 71 8.00 -21.80 11.46
N GLN A 72 8.62 -22.53 12.39
CA GLN A 72 8.23 -22.59 13.81
C GLN A 72 8.26 -21.22 14.49
N GLU A 73 9.28 -20.38 14.27
CA GLU A 73 9.39 -19.14 15.03
C GLU A 73 8.31 -18.12 14.63
N LEU A 74 7.85 -18.14 13.38
CA LEU A 74 6.72 -17.32 12.92
C LEU A 74 5.39 -17.86 13.48
N ALA A 75 5.25 -19.18 13.58
CA ALA A 75 4.09 -19.78 14.25
C ALA A 75 4.03 -19.37 15.74
N ASN A 76 5.17 -19.34 16.44
CA ASN A 76 5.25 -18.86 17.82
C ASN A 76 4.93 -17.37 17.94
N ALA A 77 5.38 -16.54 16.98
CA ALA A 77 5.03 -15.13 16.93
C ALA A 77 3.52 -14.91 16.73
N HIS A 78 2.89 -15.70 15.84
CA HIS A 78 1.44 -15.69 15.67
C HIS A 78 0.73 -16.09 16.97
N GLN A 79 1.19 -17.15 17.65
CA GLN A 79 0.61 -17.55 18.94
C GLN A 79 0.67 -16.42 19.97
N MET A 80 1.82 -15.76 20.11
CA MET A 80 1.99 -14.61 21.01
C MET A 80 0.98 -13.49 20.70
N LEU A 81 0.73 -13.21 19.42
CA LEU A 81 -0.23 -12.19 19.01
C LEU A 81 -1.69 -12.60 19.25
N ARG A 82 -2.04 -13.88 19.05
CA ARG A 82 -3.36 -14.41 19.42
C ARG A 82 -3.60 -14.32 20.92
N GLU A 83 -2.61 -14.67 21.74
CA GLU A 83 -2.67 -14.56 23.19
C GLU A 83 -2.79 -13.09 23.64
N PHE A 84 -2.06 -12.19 22.99
CA PHE A 84 -2.18 -10.75 23.24
C PHE A 84 -3.58 -10.22 22.93
N ALA A 85 -4.14 -10.55 21.76
CA ALA A 85 -5.48 -10.14 21.36
C ALA A 85 -6.54 -10.69 22.34
N SER A 86 -6.47 -11.97 22.68
CA SER A 86 -7.35 -12.61 23.67
C SER A 86 -7.31 -11.93 25.04
N ARG A 87 -6.11 -11.61 25.53
CA ARG A 87 -5.91 -10.98 26.86
C ARG A 87 -6.37 -9.52 26.91
N THR A 88 -6.17 -8.77 25.83
CA THR A 88 -6.43 -7.32 25.80
C THR A 88 -7.81 -6.97 25.24
N GLY A 89 -8.45 -7.89 24.52
CA GLY A 89 -9.67 -7.64 23.75
C GLY A 89 -9.42 -6.98 22.38
N ALA A 90 -8.16 -6.76 21.98
CA ALA A 90 -7.84 -6.22 20.66
C ALA A 90 -8.37 -7.12 19.53
N THR A 91 -8.84 -6.50 18.44
CA THR A 91 -9.45 -7.24 17.33
C THR A 91 -8.38 -7.92 16.47
N LEU A 92 -8.45 -9.25 16.37
CA LEU A 92 -7.52 -10.07 15.61
C LEU A 92 -8.05 -10.41 14.21
N TYR A 93 -7.22 -10.20 13.20
CA TYR A 93 -7.40 -10.71 11.85
C TYR A 93 -6.38 -11.82 11.59
N ASP A 94 -6.87 -13.06 11.61
CA ASP A 94 -6.04 -14.26 11.45
C ASP A 94 -5.60 -14.47 9.98
N VAL A 95 -4.78 -15.49 9.75
CA VAL A 95 -4.26 -15.88 8.43
C VAL A 95 -5.40 -16.09 7.43
N GLY A 96 -5.16 -15.67 6.19
CA GLY A 96 -6.11 -15.76 5.08
C GLY A 96 -7.18 -14.66 5.06
N ARG A 97 -7.21 -13.76 6.04
CA ARG A 97 -8.14 -12.60 6.02
C ARG A 97 -7.72 -11.53 5.03
N GLY A 98 -6.43 -11.23 4.94
CA GLY A 98 -5.91 -10.22 4.03
C GLY A 98 -4.78 -9.39 4.62
N ILE A 99 -4.20 -8.54 3.78
CA ILE A 99 -3.14 -7.61 4.13
C ILE A 99 -3.71 -6.52 5.06
N CYS A 100 -2.99 -6.18 6.13
CA CYS A 100 -3.43 -5.20 7.13
C CYS A 100 -3.96 -3.90 6.51
N HIS A 101 -3.21 -3.27 5.61
CA HIS A 101 -3.63 -2.05 4.91
C HIS A 101 -4.93 -2.22 4.13
N GLN A 102 -5.13 -3.39 3.52
CA GLN A 102 -6.32 -3.69 2.74
C GLN A 102 -7.55 -3.79 3.63
N ILE A 103 -7.43 -4.48 4.75
CA ILE A 103 -8.52 -4.65 5.71
C ILE A 103 -8.84 -3.32 6.38
N VAL A 104 -7.81 -2.53 6.73
CA VAL A 104 -7.99 -1.19 7.30
C VAL A 104 -8.83 -0.32 6.37
N VAL A 105 -8.54 -0.26 5.07
CA VAL A 105 -9.34 0.57 4.14
C VAL A 105 -10.73 0.00 3.88
N GLU A 106 -10.89 -1.33 3.84
CA GLU A 106 -12.20 -1.96 3.65
C GLU A 106 -13.13 -1.73 4.85
N SER A 107 -12.60 -1.81 6.07
CA SER A 107 -13.43 -1.97 7.27
C SER A 107 -13.33 -0.85 8.33
N PHE A 108 -12.25 -0.07 8.35
CA PHE A 108 -11.97 0.82 9.49
C PHE A 108 -11.67 2.27 9.15
N ALA A 109 -10.82 2.52 8.14
CA ALA A 109 -10.37 3.88 7.84
C ALA A 109 -11.50 4.70 7.24
N SER A 110 -11.67 5.91 7.76
CA SER A 110 -12.65 6.90 7.33
C SER A 110 -11.97 8.23 6.99
N PRO A 111 -12.61 9.06 6.13
CA PRO A 111 -12.17 10.43 5.87
C PRO A 111 -11.92 11.22 7.16
N GLY A 112 -10.69 11.70 7.32
CA GLY A 112 -10.32 12.56 8.44
C GLY A 112 -9.70 11.84 9.62
N ASP A 113 -9.68 10.51 9.64
CA ASP A 113 -9.06 9.75 10.73
C ASP A 113 -7.56 10.04 10.86
N LEU A 114 -7.04 9.94 12.09
CA LEU A 114 -5.61 9.83 12.38
C LEU A 114 -5.27 8.37 12.74
N ILE A 115 -4.56 7.70 11.82
CA ILE A 115 -4.25 6.27 11.90
C ILE A 115 -2.75 6.05 12.06
N VAL A 116 -2.36 5.20 13.02
CA VAL A 116 -0.96 4.78 13.19
C VAL A 116 -0.83 3.27 13.11
N GLY A 117 0.18 2.79 12.40
CA GLY A 117 0.45 1.36 12.27
C GLY A 117 1.92 1.06 12.48
N ALA A 118 2.23 -0.13 12.99
CA ALA A 118 3.60 -0.62 13.10
C ALA A 118 4.14 -1.14 11.75
N ASP A 119 3.71 -0.53 10.66
CA ASP A 119 4.13 -0.81 9.29
C ASP A 119 4.33 0.51 8.53
N SER A 120 5.34 0.57 7.66
CA SER A 120 5.65 1.80 6.92
C SER A 120 4.55 2.25 5.95
N HIS A 121 3.78 1.32 5.40
CA HIS A 121 2.79 1.57 4.36
C HIS A 121 1.38 1.85 4.89
N THR A 122 1.25 2.12 6.20
CA THR A 122 0.00 2.63 6.79
C THR A 122 -0.51 3.87 6.06
N THR A 123 0.38 4.60 5.38
CA THR A 123 0.05 5.71 4.47
C THR A 123 -1.01 5.38 3.42
N THR A 124 -1.23 4.09 3.10
CA THR A 124 -2.26 3.61 2.16
C THR A 124 -3.64 4.22 2.43
N ALA A 125 -4.05 4.34 3.70
CA ALA A 125 -5.37 4.86 4.05
C ALA A 125 -5.55 6.35 3.72
N GLY A 126 -4.49 7.10 3.41
CA GLY A 126 -4.61 8.47 2.95
C GLY A 126 -5.22 8.61 1.54
N GLY A 127 -5.35 7.51 0.78
CA GLY A 127 -6.21 7.49 -0.41
C GLY A 127 -7.70 7.67 -0.13
N LEU A 128 -8.14 7.42 1.11
CA LEU A 128 -9.50 7.71 1.63
C LEU A 128 -9.59 9.07 2.35
N GLY A 129 -8.53 9.88 2.34
CA GLY A 129 -8.48 11.15 3.07
C GLY A 129 -8.21 11.02 4.57
N ALA A 130 -7.67 9.89 5.04
CA ALA A 130 -7.18 9.74 6.41
C ALA A 130 -5.71 10.17 6.55
N PHE A 131 -5.34 10.82 7.66
CA PHE A 131 -3.93 11.02 8.01
C PHE A 131 -3.38 9.72 8.61
N ALA A 132 -2.84 8.87 7.74
CA ALA A 132 -2.32 7.57 8.13
C ALA A 132 -0.80 7.51 8.01
N THR A 133 -0.11 7.02 9.04
CA THR A 133 1.36 6.94 9.05
C THR A 133 1.90 5.70 9.75
N GLY A 134 2.98 5.15 9.20
CA GLY A 134 3.79 4.18 9.90
C GLY A 134 4.59 4.82 11.04
N MET A 135 4.72 4.09 12.15
CA MET A 135 5.56 4.48 13.29
C MET A 135 6.30 3.27 13.86
N GLY A 136 7.29 3.50 14.72
CA GLY A 136 8.03 2.43 15.38
C GLY A 136 7.14 1.62 16.33
N SER A 137 7.48 0.35 16.57
CA SER A 137 6.69 -0.53 17.44
C SER A 137 6.45 0.03 18.84
N THR A 138 7.39 0.81 19.39
CA THR A 138 7.22 1.48 20.70
C THR A 138 6.15 2.58 20.64
N ASP A 139 6.18 3.45 19.63
CA ASP A 139 5.17 4.52 19.48
C ASP A 139 3.77 3.93 19.25
N VAL A 140 3.68 2.87 18.45
CA VAL A 140 2.40 2.19 18.17
C VAL A 140 1.90 1.45 19.42
N ALA A 141 2.79 0.84 20.21
CA ALA A 141 2.43 0.26 21.50
C ALA A 141 1.83 1.31 22.45
N VAL A 142 2.43 2.50 22.52
CA VAL A 142 1.89 3.62 23.31
C VAL A 142 0.54 4.09 22.76
N ALA A 143 0.40 4.21 21.44
CA ALA A 143 -0.86 4.61 20.81
C ALA A 143 -1.98 3.58 21.05
N MET A 144 -1.70 2.29 20.92
CA MET A 144 -2.66 1.22 21.23
C MET A 144 -3.09 1.25 22.70
N ALA A 145 -2.18 1.56 23.63
CA ALA A 145 -2.47 1.57 25.05
C ALA A 145 -3.21 2.83 25.52
N LEU A 146 -2.88 4.00 24.95
CA LEU A 146 -3.33 5.30 25.46
C LEU A 146 -4.29 6.05 24.52
N GLY A 147 -4.49 5.58 23.29
CA GLY A 147 -5.35 6.24 22.29
C GLY A 147 -4.77 7.55 21.77
N ARG A 148 -3.47 7.78 21.97
CA ARG A 148 -2.78 9.03 21.64
C ARG A 148 -1.37 8.78 21.13
N THR A 149 -0.93 9.65 20.23
CA THR A 149 0.45 9.67 19.74
C THR A 149 1.00 11.09 19.75
N TRP A 150 2.31 11.23 19.66
CA TRP A 150 2.96 12.51 19.42
C TRP A 150 3.52 12.54 18.00
N LEU A 151 3.40 13.68 17.32
CA LEU A 151 3.96 13.84 15.98
C LEU A 151 4.29 15.30 15.68
N ARG A 152 5.22 15.49 14.74
CA ARG A 152 5.46 16.78 14.09
C ARG A 152 4.48 16.95 12.94
N VAL A 153 3.75 18.04 12.90
CA VAL A 153 2.88 18.40 11.78
C VAL A 153 3.75 18.54 10.52
N PRO A 154 3.51 17.75 9.45
CA PRO A 154 4.38 17.76 8.29
C PRO A 154 4.10 18.98 7.40
N GLU A 155 5.14 19.53 6.78
CA GLU A 155 4.97 20.39 5.61
C GLU A 155 4.36 19.57 4.45
N THR A 156 3.64 20.21 3.52
CA THR A 156 2.98 19.51 2.41
C THR A 156 3.59 19.85 1.06
N ILE A 157 3.87 18.83 0.25
CA ILE A 157 4.17 18.95 -1.19
C ILE A 157 2.88 18.61 -1.95
N ARG A 158 2.42 19.54 -2.77
CA ARG A 158 1.29 19.30 -3.69
C ARG A 158 1.79 18.62 -4.96
N ILE A 159 1.18 17.51 -5.32
CA ILE A 159 1.29 16.89 -6.64
C ILE A 159 0.03 17.25 -7.40
N GLN A 160 0.16 18.03 -8.47
CA GLN A 160 -0.94 18.46 -9.32
C GLN A 160 -0.84 17.71 -10.65
N ALA A 161 -1.64 16.66 -10.81
CA ALA A 161 -1.67 15.84 -12.02
C ALA A 161 -2.84 16.25 -12.93
N SER A 162 -2.55 16.47 -14.22
CA SER A 162 -3.51 16.89 -15.25
C SER A 162 -3.47 15.96 -16.46
N GLY A 163 -4.50 16.00 -17.31
CA GLY A 163 -4.57 15.18 -18.53
C GLY A 163 -5.18 13.80 -18.30
N ARG A 164 -5.01 12.89 -19.26
CA ARG A 164 -5.60 11.54 -19.22
C ARG A 164 -4.55 10.47 -19.42
N PHE A 165 -4.64 9.38 -18.66
CA PHE A 165 -3.71 8.27 -18.76
C PHE A 165 -3.74 7.64 -20.17
N PRO A 166 -2.57 7.47 -20.82
CA PRO A 166 -2.47 6.70 -22.04
C PRO A 166 -2.77 5.21 -21.80
N PRO A 167 -3.15 4.45 -22.85
CA PRO A 167 -3.31 3.00 -22.75
C PRO A 167 -2.06 2.32 -22.17
N GLY A 168 -2.27 1.39 -21.23
CA GLY A 168 -1.19 0.66 -20.55
C GLY A 168 -0.48 1.43 -19.44
N VAL A 169 -0.89 2.66 -19.13
CA VAL A 169 -0.35 3.49 -18.03
C VAL A 169 -1.39 3.63 -16.93
N TYR A 170 -0.98 3.39 -15.69
CA TYR A 170 -1.85 3.41 -14.50
C TYR A 170 -1.25 4.26 -13.38
N SER A 171 -1.98 4.41 -12.26
CA SER A 171 -1.50 5.16 -11.09
C SER A 171 -0.18 4.65 -10.52
N LYS A 172 0.13 3.35 -10.69
CA LYS A 172 1.43 2.76 -10.34
C LYS A 172 2.57 3.39 -11.15
N ASP A 173 2.38 3.60 -12.44
CA ASP A 173 3.37 4.25 -13.31
C ASP A 173 3.55 5.73 -12.91
N LEU A 174 2.47 6.43 -12.59
CA LEU A 174 2.52 7.81 -12.12
C LEU A 174 3.29 7.94 -10.78
N ILE A 175 3.00 7.10 -9.79
CA ILE A 175 3.71 7.21 -8.50
C ILE A 175 5.18 6.81 -8.62
N LEU A 176 5.52 5.83 -9.46
CA LEU A 176 6.91 5.52 -9.78
C LEU A 176 7.59 6.71 -10.47
N HIS A 177 6.95 7.33 -11.46
CA HIS A 177 7.47 8.54 -12.11
C HIS A 177 7.75 9.66 -11.09
N ILE A 178 6.80 9.93 -10.19
CA ILE A 178 6.96 10.92 -9.11
C ILE A 178 8.16 10.59 -8.22
N ILE A 179 8.26 9.35 -7.73
CA ILE A 179 9.38 8.90 -6.89
C ILE A 179 10.70 9.00 -7.64
N GLY A 180 10.72 8.68 -8.94
CA GLY A 180 11.88 8.85 -9.81
C GLY A 180 12.35 10.30 -9.93
N GLN A 181 11.42 11.26 -9.94
CA GLN A 181 11.71 12.70 -9.99
C GLN A 181 12.21 13.25 -8.65
N ILE A 182 11.52 12.92 -7.55
CA ILE A 182 11.82 13.51 -6.22
C ILE A 182 12.86 12.72 -5.43
N LYS A 183 13.15 11.49 -5.86
CA LYS A 183 14.04 10.53 -5.21
C LYS A 183 13.56 10.06 -3.83
N ALA A 184 14.19 9.01 -3.30
CA ALA A 184 13.78 8.34 -2.06
C ALA A 184 13.78 9.25 -0.82
N LYS A 185 14.46 10.40 -0.88
CA LYS A 185 14.51 11.40 0.20
C LYS A 185 13.77 12.71 -0.13
N GLY A 186 13.07 12.78 -1.26
CA GLY A 186 12.43 14.00 -1.76
C GLY A 186 11.33 14.54 -0.85
N ALA A 187 10.65 13.65 -0.13
CA ALA A 187 9.49 13.95 0.71
C ALA A 187 9.72 13.64 2.20
N VAL A 188 10.98 13.49 2.66
CA VAL A 188 11.29 13.19 4.08
C VAL A 188 10.51 14.11 5.03
N TYR A 189 9.69 13.48 5.89
CA TYR A 189 8.82 14.11 6.89
C TYR A 189 7.78 15.09 6.34
N LYS A 190 7.47 15.03 5.05
CA LYS A 190 6.44 15.85 4.40
C LYS A 190 5.22 14.99 4.07
N ALA A 191 4.05 15.60 3.96
CA ALA A 191 2.90 14.97 3.33
C ALA A 191 2.97 15.17 1.81
N LEU A 192 2.63 14.14 1.03
CA LEU A 192 2.30 14.30 -0.38
C LEU A 192 0.79 14.46 -0.50
N GLU A 193 0.33 15.56 -1.09
CA GLU A 193 -1.09 15.78 -1.35
C GLU A 193 -1.34 15.71 -2.86
N PHE A 194 -2.11 14.72 -3.29
CA PHE A 194 -2.39 14.45 -4.70
C PHE A 194 -3.68 15.15 -5.13
N THR A 195 -3.59 15.96 -6.17
CA THR A 195 -4.66 16.85 -6.65
C THR A 195 -4.63 16.95 -8.18
N GLY A 196 -5.64 17.61 -8.75
CA GLY A 196 -5.72 17.91 -10.18
C GLY A 196 -6.71 17.01 -10.93
N GLU A 197 -6.93 17.34 -12.19
CA GLU A 197 -7.94 16.69 -13.06
C GLU A 197 -7.74 15.18 -13.14
N ALA A 198 -6.49 14.71 -13.32
CA ALA A 198 -6.20 13.28 -13.44
C ALA A 198 -6.43 12.50 -12.13
N VAL A 199 -6.51 13.22 -11.00
CA VAL A 199 -6.80 12.63 -9.68
C VAL A 199 -8.30 12.66 -9.36
N ALA A 200 -9.03 13.69 -9.82
CA ALA A 200 -10.46 13.81 -9.58
C ALA A 200 -11.25 12.61 -10.13
N ASP A 201 -10.89 12.15 -11.33
CA ASP A 201 -11.52 11.00 -11.98
C ASP A 201 -10.87 9.65 -11.60
N MET A 202 -9.86 9.65 -10.72
CA MET A 202 -9.11 8.45 -10.37
C MET A 202 -9.94 7.55 -9.42
N PRO A 203 -10.20 6.28 -9.77
CA PRO A 203 -10.91 5.36 -8.89
C PRO A 203 -10.14 5.11 -7.59
N LEU A 204 -10.84 4.87 -6.49
CA LEU A 204 -10.21 4.74 -5.18
C LEU A 204 -9.05 3.71 -5.11
N PRO A 205 -9.16 2.49 -5.69
CA PRO A 205 -8.05 1.53 -5.75
C PRO A 205 -6.72 2.13 -6.24
N GLU A 206 -6.80 3.03 -7.23
CA GLU A 206 -5.63 3.69 -7.81
C GLU A 206 -5.06 4.77 -6.89
N ARG A 207 -5.89 5.47 -6.13
CA ARG A 207 -5.45 6.42 -5.08
C ARG A 207 -4.72 5.70 -3.96
N LEU A 208 -5.22 4.53 -3.56
CA LEU A 208 -4.60 3.68 -2.55
C LEU A 208 -3.20 3.21 -2.99
N THR A 209 -3.01 2.85 -4.26
CA THR A 209 -1.69 2.56 -4.85
C THR A 209 -0.71 3.73 -4.65
N MET A 210 -1.14 4.96 -4.94
CA MET A 210 -0.28 6.15 -4.83
C MET A 210 0.01 6.51 -3.37
N ALA A 211 -1.00 6.50 -2.51
CA ALA A 211 -0.86 6.76 -1.07
C ALA A 211 0.04 5.73 -0.38
N ASN A 212 -0.06 4.46 -0.78
CA ASN A 212 0.82 3.38 -0.32
C ASN A 212 2.29 3.72 -0.61
N MET A 213 2.62 4.08 -1.84
CA MET A 213 4.01 4.30 -2.23
C MET A 213 4.58 5.67 -1.82
N ALA A 214 3.79 6.56 -1.22
CA ALA A 214 4.27 7.87 -0.75
C ALA A 214 5.49 7.75 0.20
N ILE A 215 5.50 6.73 1.07
CA ILE A 215 6.61 6.47 1.99
C ILE A 215 7.93 6.11 1.27
N GLU A 216 7.88 5.63 0.03
CA GLU A 216 9.08 5.30 -0.75
C GLU A 216 9.84 6.56 -1.22
N ALA A 217 9.22 7.74 -1.15
CA ALA A 217 9.87 9.05 -1.26
C ALA A 217 10.22 9.68 0.10
N GLY A 218 9.99 8.95 1.20
CA GLY A 218 10.17 9.40 2.58
C GLY A 218 8.99 10.19 3.16
N ALA A 219 7.85 10.23 2.46
CA ALA A 219 6.68 10.98 2.90
C ALA A 219 6.10 10.41 4.20
N LYS A 220 5.63 11.30 5.07
CA LYS A 220 4.94 10.96 6.31
C LYS A 220 3.52 10.43 6.05
N ALA A 221 2.87 10.95 5.01
CA ALA A 221 1.53 10.54 4.56
C ALA A 221 1.39 10.82 3.06
N GLY A 222 0.53 10.05 2.38
CA GLY A 222 0.07 10.34 1.02
C GLY A 222 -1.44 10.57 1.06
N LEU A 223 -1.87 11.80 0.80
CA LEU A 223 -3.23 12.28 1.06
C LEU A 223 -3.95 12.63 -0.24
N PHE A 224 -5.23 12.30 -0.29
CA PHE A 224 -6.16 12.69 -1.33
C PHE A 224 -7.30 13.51 -0.71
N PRO A 225 -7.85 14.51 -1.42
CA PRO A 225 -9.14 15.06 -1.06
C PRO A 225 -10.24 14.00 -1.20
N THR A 226 -11.33 14.18 -0.47
CA THR A 226 -12.49 13.27 -0.55
C THR A 226 -13.59 13.84 -1.43
N ASP A 227 -14.21 12.93 -2.18
CA ASP A 227 -15.13 13.21 -3.27
C ASP A 227 -16.08 12.03 -3.51
N ASP A 228 -16.80 12.03 -4.63
CA ASP A 228 -17.81 11.01 -4.94
C ASP A 228 -17.22 9.61 -5.16
N GLU A 229 -15.96 9.48 -5.60
CA GLU A 229 -15.27 8.18 -5.65
C GLU A 229 -15.00 7.66 -4.23
N THR A 230 -14.66 8.56 -3.29
CA THR A 230 -14.49 8.21 -1.88
C THR A 230 -15.81 7.76 -1.26
N ARG A 231 -16.89 8.52 -1.51
CA ARG A 231 -18.25 8.16 -1.06
C ARG A 231 -18.67 6.79 -1.60
N ARG A 232 -18.52 6.57 -2.90
CA ARG A 232 -18.91 5.32 -3.58
C ARG A 232 -18.19 4.12 -3.00
N PHE A 233 -16.88 4.22 -2.78
CA PHE A 233 -16.13 3.14 -2.16
C PHE A 233 -16.65 2.84 -0.75
N LEU A 234 -16.89 3.87 0.07
CA LEU A 234 -17.45 3.67 1.41
C LEU A 234 -18.84 3.01 1.35
N GLU A 235 -19.71 3.42 0.42
CA GLU A 235 -21.01 2.77 0.18
C GLU A 235 -20.87 1.30 -0.22
N GLU A 236 -19.90 0.96 -1.10
CA GLU A 236 -19.57 -0.42 -1.47
C GLU A 236 -19.01 -1.26 -0.30
N MET A 237 -18.48 -0.60 0.74
CA MET A 237 -18.09 -1.25 2.00
C MET A 237 -19.23 -1.27 3.03
N GLY A 238 -20.41 -0.72 2.71
CA GLY A 238 -21.53 -0.59 3.66
C GLY A 238 -21.34 0.52 4.70
N ARG A 239 -20.49 1.50 4.39
CA ARG A 239 -19.97 2.55 5.28
C ARG A 239 -20.20 3.96 4.73
N GLY A 240 -21.20 4.14 3.86
CA GLY A 240 -21.46 5.42 3.19
C GLY A 240 -21.71 6.60 4.16
N GLU A 241 -22.24 6.31 5.36
CA GLU A 241 -22.45 7.30 6.43
C GLU A 241 -21.15 7.87 7.01
N ASP A 242 -20.02 7.15 6.85
CA ASP A 242 -18.70 7.61 7.29
C ASP A 242 -18.12 8.68 6.34
N PHE A 243 -18.76 8.94 5.19
CA PHE A 243 -18.26 9.91 4.22
C PHE A 243 -18.31 11.33 4.78
N ARG A 244 -17.17 12.02 4.68
CA ARG A 244 -17.05 13.45 4.97
C ARG A 244 -16.20 14.14 3.89
N PRO A 245 -16.60 15.33 3.42
CA PRO A 245 -15.79 16.13 2.50
C PRO A 245 -14.57 16.73 3.21
N ILE A 246 -13.39 16.52 2.64
CA ILE A 246 -12.11 17.01 3.12
C ILE A 246 -11.29 17.44 1.91
N ALA A 247 -10.85 18.69 1.93
CA ALA A 247 -9.92 19.26 0.96
C ALA A 247 -9.09 20.34 1.65
N SER A 248 -7.94 20.68 1.09
CA SER A 248 -7.18 21.87 1.50
C SER A 248 -8.00 23.14 1.24
N ASP A 249 -7.77 24.18 2.05
CA ASP A 249 -8.35 25.50 1.77
C ASP A 249 -7.75 26.11 0.49
N ASP A 250 -8.49 27.01 -0.17
CA ASP A 250 -8.05 27.65 -1.42
C ASP A 250 -6.76 28.46 -1.24
N ASP A 251 -6.58 29.09 -0.07
CA ASP A 251 -5.38 29.85 0.31
C ASP A 251 -4.35 29.03 1.10
N ALA A 252 -4.48 27.69 1.14
CA ALA A 252 -3.53 26.81 1.81
C ALA A 252 -2.13 26.89 1.21
N ARG A 253 -1.11 26.90 2.07
CA ARG A 253 0.29 27.06 1.66
C ARG A 253 1.00 25.71 1.56
N PHE A 254 1.52 25.42 0.38
CA PHE A 254 2.31 24.23 0.11
C PHE A 254 3.79 24.62 0.05
N GLN A 255 4.65 23.77 0.62
CA GLN A 255 6.09 24.00 0.55
C GLN A 255 6.60 23.94 -0.90
N LYS A 256 6.01 23.06 -1.71
CA LYS A 256 6.32 22.89 -3.12
C LYS A 256 5.10 22.37 -3.86
N THR A 257 4.95 22.77 -5.12
CA THR A 257 3.98 22.17 -6.05
C THR A 257 4.73 21.53 -7.21
N LEU A 258 4.43 20.28 -7.51
CA LEU A 258 4.91 19.54 -8.68
C LEU A 258 3.75 19.35 -9.64
N LYS A 259 3.90 19.83 -10.88
CA LYS A 259 2.88 19.70 -11.93
C LYS A 259 3.27 18.58 -12.88
N ILE A 260 2.35 17.66 -13.15
CA ILE A 260 2.60 16.47 -13.99
C ILE A 260 1.47 16.33 -15.00
N ASP A 261 1.81 16.26 -16.28
CA ASP A 261 0.86 15.90 -17.34
C ASP A 261 0.93 14.38 -17.56
N VAL A 262 -0.13 13.67 -17.14
CA VAL A 262 -0.16 12.21 -17.21
C VAL A 262 -0.25 11.70 -18.65
N SER A 263 -0.68 12.55 -19.59
CA SER A 263 -0.82 12.21 -21.01
C SER A 263 0.52 11.95 -21.70
N SER A 264 1.61 12.42 -21.09
CA SER A 264 2.99 12.24 -21.57
C SER A 264 3.71 11.04 -20.95
N LEU A 265 3.06 10.32 -20.03
CA LEU A 265 3.67 9.19 -19.35
C LEU A 265 3.70 7.95 -20.25
N ALA A 266 4.70 7.11 -20.00
CA ALA A 266 4.83 5.78 -20.57
C ALA A 266 4.80 4.74 -19.44
N PRO A 267 4.56 3.45 -19.74
CA PRO A 267 4.70 2.38 -18.76
C PRO A 267 6.07 2.48 -18.08
N THR A 268 6.07 2.51 -16.75
CA THR A 268 7.21 2.91 -15.93
C THR A 268 7.55 1.83 -14.93
N LEU A 269 8.84 1.52 -14.82
CA LEU A 269 9.35 0.52 -13.90
C LEU A 269 10.39 1.13 -12.97
N SER A 270 10.40 0.67 -11.72
CA SER A 270 11.54 0.86 -10.83
C SER A 270 12.48 -0.33 -10.97
N VAL A 271 13.70 -0.09 -11.46
CA VAL A 271 14.71 -1.12 -11.69
C VAL A 271 15.57 -1.33 -10.43
N PRO A 272 16.14 -2.53 -10.23
CA PRO A 272 16.90 -2.84 -9.02
C PRO A 272 18.06 -1.84 -8.76
N HIS A 273 18.44 -1.55 -7.51
CA HIS A 273 17.91 -2.06 -6.24
C HIS A 273 17.30 -0.94 -5.37
N PHE A 274 16.79 0.12 -6.00
CA PHE A 274 16.18 1.25 -5.31
C PHE A 274 14.89 1.67 -6.00
N VAL A 275 13.88 2.04 -5.21
CA VAL A 275 12.54 2.38 -5.72
C VAL A 275 12.57 3.65 -6.60
N ASP A 276 13.53 4.54 -6.35
CA ASP A 276 13.73 5.78 -7.12
C ASP A 276 14.66 5.66 -8.33
N ASN A 277 15.11 4.43 -8.63
CA ASN A 277 15.81 4.10 -9.86
C ASN A 277 14.78 3.73 -10.95
N VAL A 278 14.16 4.76 -11.50
CA VAL A 278 12.98 4.62 -12.37
C VAL A 278 13.36 4.79 -13.83
N LYS A 279 12.81 3.94 -14.68
CA LYS A 279 12.97 3.96 -16.14
C LYS A 279 11.62 3.74 -16.81
N THR A 280 11.41 4.34 -17.96
CA THR A 280 10.32 3.98 -18.86
C THR A 280 10.60 2.63 -19.51
N ILE A 281 9.56 1.96 -19.98
CA ILE A 281 9.67 0.66 -20.66
C ILE A 281 10.64 0.73 -21.85
N ASP A 282 10.68 1.86 -22.57
CA ASP A 282 11.51 2.07 -23.75
C ASP A 282 13.02 2.16 -23.43
N GLU A 283 13.37 2.45 -22.16
CA GLU A 283 14.76 2.52 -21.68
C GLU A 283 15.29 1.18 -21.14
N ILE A 284 14.43 0.15 -21.08
CA ILE A 284 14.76 -1.18 -20.58
C ILE A 284 15.02 -2.10 -21.77
N GLY A 285 16.25 -2.63 -21.85
CA GLY A 285 16.61 -3.63 -22.86
C GLY A 285 15.97 -5.00 -22.58
N GLU A 286 16.45 -6.03 -23.27
CA GLU A 286 15.97 -7.38 -23.03
C GLU A 286 16.41 -7.92 -21.68
N VAL A 287 15.45 -8.10 -20.77
CA VAL A 287 15.67 -8.69 -19.45
C VAL A 287 14.76 -9.90 -19.33
N LYS A 288 15.35 -11.11 -19.33
CA LYS A 288 14.63 -12.36 -19.04
C LYS A 288 14.05 -12.30 -17.62
N VAL A 289 12.84 -12.83 -17.44
CA VAL A 289 12.13 -12.85 -16.16
C VAL A 289 11.77 -14.27 -15.77
N ASP A 290 12.20 -14.69 -14.59
CA ASP A 290 11.97 -16.03 -14.05
C ASP A 290 10.70 -16.08 -13.19
N GLN A 291 10.29 -14.95 -12.62
CA GLN A 291 9.06 -14.84 -11.81
C GLN A 291 8.31 -13.52 -12.04
N VAL A 292 6.99 -13.60 -12.06
CA VAL A 292 6.08 -12.46 -12.01
C VAL A 292 5.20 -12.58 -10.78
N PHE A 293 5.05 -11.48 -10.04
CA PHE A 293 4.21 -11.42 -8.85
C PHE A 293 3.17 -10.29 -8.95
N ILE A 294 1.90 -10.67 -9.03
CA ILE A 294 0.74 -9.76 -9.08
C ILE A 294 -0.07 -9.94 -7.79
N GLY A 295 -0.24 -8.88 -7.02
CA GLY A 295 -1.07 -8.94 -5.81
C GLY A 295 -0.34 -8.57 -4.52
N THR A 296 -0.46 -7.32 -4.10
CA THR A 296 0.12 -6.79 -2.84
C THR A 296 -0.78 -5.73 -2.22
N CYS A 297 -0.36 -5.07 -1.13
CA CYS A 297 -1.05 -3.88 -0.62
C CYS A 297 -1.06 -2.72 -1.61
N THR A 298 -0.13 -2.70 -2.57
CA THR A 298 -0.02 -1.66 -3.60
C THR A 298 -0.97 -1.91 -4.75
N ASN A 299 -1.01 -3.15 -5.27
CA ASN A 299 -1.82 -3.57 -6.41
C ASN A 299 -2.23 -5.04 -6.23
N GLY A 300 -3.31 -5.28 -5.50
CA GLY A 300 -3.85 -6.61 -5.23
C GLY A 300 -5.35 -6.61 -5.03
N ARG A 301 -6.02 -5.62 -5.66
CA ARG A 301 -7.46 -5.42 -5.64
C ARG A 301 -8.07 -6.04 -6.88
N LEU A 302 -9.38 -6.26 -6.88
CA LEU A 302 -10.05 -6.95 -7.98
C LEU A 302 -9.76 -6.31 -9.35
N LYS A 303 -9.76 -4.97 -9.41
CA LYS A 303 -9.42 -4.21 -10.63
C LYS A 303 -8.00 -4.49 -11.15
N ASP A 304 -7.02 -4.67 -10.25
CA ASP A 304 -5.64 -5.02 -10.64
C ASP A 304 -5.59 -6.40 -11.31
N PHE A 305 -6.39 -7.35 -10.81
CA PHE A 305 -6.48 -8.69 -11.38
C PHE A 305 -7.32 -8.74 -12.66
N HIS A 306 -8.31 -7.87 -12.82
CA HIS A 306 -9.05 -7.73 -14.08
C HIS A 306 -8.13 -7.28 -15.22
N ILE A 307 -7.22 -6.34 -14.97
CA ILE A 307 -6.19 -5.96 -15.95
C ILE A 307 -5.35 -7.17 -16.34
N ALA A 308 -4.88 -7.95 -15.36
CA ALA A 308 -4.10 -9.16 -15.63
C ALA A 308 -4.93 -10.21 -16.38
N LYS A 309 -6.21 -10.40 -16.02
CA LYS A 309 -7.14 -11.34 -16.64
C LYS A 309 -7.35 -11.00 -18.11
N GLU A 310 -7.70 -9.76 -18.43
CA GLU A 310 -7.93 -9.30 -19.81
C GLU A 310 -6.72 -9.58 -20.72
N MET A 311 -5.51 -9.44 -20.18
CA MET A 311 -4.28 -9.71 -20.93
C MET A 311 -3.93 -11.21 -20.99
N LEU A 312 -4.22 -12.00 -19.96
CA LEU A 312 -3.82 -13.42 -19.90
C LEU A 312 -4.88 -14.39 -20.41
N GLU A 313 -6.15 -13.98 -20.50
CA GLU A 313 -7.25 -14.83 -20.94
C GLU A 313 -7.03 -15.31 -22.39
N GLY A 314 -7.16 -16.62 -22.61
CA GLY A 314 -6.84 -17.26 -23.89
C GLY A 314 -5.34 -17.35 -24.24
N ARG A 315 -4.45 -16.90 -23.35
CA ARG A 315 -2.99 -16.97 -23.50
C ARG A 315 -2.38 -17.90 -22.44
N GLN A 316 -1.06 -18.06 -22.48
CA GLN A 316 -0.30 -18.87 -21.53
C GLN A 316 0.90 -18.08 -21.04
N VAL A 317 1.24 -18.26 -19.76
CA VAL A 317 2.49 -17.78 -19.17
C VAL A 317 3.67 -18.42 -19.91
N SER A 318 4.71 -17.63 -20.17
CA SER A 318 5.89 -18.09 -20.90
C SER A 318 6.56 -19.28 -20.21
N PRO A 319 7.01 -20.30 -20.95
CA PRO A 319 7.84 -21.37 -20.41
C PRO A 319 9.06 -20.81 -19.67
N GLY A 320 9.30 -21.30 -18.45
CA GLY A 320 10.41 -20.85 -17.59
C GLY A 320 10.09 -19.63 -16.72
N THR A 321 8.90 -19.03 -16.83
CA THR A 321 8.43 -17.94 -15.96
C THR A 321 7.35 -18.44 -15.02
N ARG A 322 7.44 -18.10 -13.73
CA ARG A 322 6.43 -18.42 -12.71
C ARG A 322 5.54 -17.22 -12.47
N LEU A 323 4.23 -17.33 -12.68
CA LEU A 323 3.27 -16.28 -12.32
C LEU A 323 2.64 -16.60 -10.96
N ILE A 324 2.79 -15.70 -9.99
CA ILE A 324 2.21 -15.81 -8.65
C ILE A 324 1.17 -14.72 -8.47
N ILE A 325 -0.01 -15.09 -7.98
CA ILE A 325 -1.18 -14.22 -7.85
C ILE A 325 -1.70 -14.29 -6.42
N ILE A 326 -1.75 -13.15 -5.72
CA ILE A 326 -2.11 -13.10 -4.29
C ILE A 326 -3.08 -11.94 -4.00
N PRO A 327 -4.38 -12.20 -3.80
CA PRO A 327 -5.34 -11.14 -3.53
C PRO A 327 -5.09 -10.47 -2.18
N ALA A 328 -5.35 -9.17 -2.12
CA ALA A 328 -5.06 -8.37 -0.94
C ALA A 328 -6.00 -8.67 0.25
N SER A 329 -7.18 -9.25 0.02
CA SER A 329 -8.11 -9.66 1.08
C SER A 329 -8.93 -10.89 0.71
N GLN A 330 -9.56 -11.50 1.72
CA GLN A 330 -10.53 -12.57 1.54
C GLN A 330 -11.74 -12.10 0.72
N ARG A 331 -12.18 -10.85 0.90
CA ARG A 331 -13.26 -10.28 0.11
C ARG A 331 -12.89 -10.33 -1.38
N ILE A 332 -11.72 -9.79 -1.74
CA ILE A 332 -11.22 -9.79 -3.13
C ILE A 332 -11.04 -11.24 -3.64
N TYR A 333 -10.52 -12.15 -2.80
CA TYR A 333 -10.43 -13.57 -3.13
C TYR A 333 -11.81 -14.15 -3.48
N LEU A 334 -12.86 -13.86 -2.70
CA LEU A 334 -14.19 -14.38 -2.98
C LEU A 334 -14.83 -13.72 -4.21
N GLU A 335 -14.58 -12.44 -4.45
CA GLU A 335 -15.05 -11.73 -5.64
C GLU A 335 -14.43 -12.33 -6.92
N GLY A 336 -13.11 -12.48 -6.96
CA GLY A 336 -12.41 -13.07 -8.10
C GLY A 336 -12.73 -14.54 -8.36
N ALA A 337 -13.24 -15.26 -7.34
CA ALA A 337 -13.75 -16.62 -7.50
C ALA A 337 -15.14 -16.62 -8.15
N ARG A 338 -15.98 -15.63 -7.85
CA ARG A 338 -17.34 -15.51 -8.37
C ARG A 338 -17.38 -15.06 -9.83
N ASP A 339 -16.46 -14.20 -10.24
CA ASP A 339 -16.41 -13.65 -11.61
C ASP A 339 -15.47 -14.42 -12.57
N GLY A 340 -14.94 -15.55 -12.12
CA GLY A 340 -14.04 -16.41 -12.91
C GLY A 340 -12.63 -15.85 -13.11
N THR A 341 -12.23 -14.78 -12.40
CA THR A 341 -10.87 -14.22 -12.52
C THR A 341 -9.81 -15.25 -12.14
N TRP A 342 -10.00 -16.01 -11.06
CA TRP A 342 -9.01 -17.03 -10.67
C TRP A 342 -8.95 -18.19 -11.65
N GLU A 343 -10.08 -18.58 -12.23
CA GLU A 343 -10.11 -19.63 -13.26
C GLU A 343 -9.31 -19.21 -14.48
N ALA A 344 -9.59 -18.02 -15.02
CA ALA A 344 -8.87 -17.51 -16.19
C ALA A 344 -7.36 -17.40 -15.95
N LEU A 345 -6.95 -16.84 -14.80
CA LEU A 345 -5.54 -16.68 -14.47
C LEU A 345 -4.84 -18.01 -14.16
N ALA A 346 -5.53 -18.97 -13.53
CA ALA A 346 -4.99 -20.31 -13.29
C ALA A 346 -4.86 -21.10 -14.60
N THR A 347 -5.86 -21.00 -15.49
CA THR A 347 -5.82 -21.61 -16.83
C THR A 347 -4.68 -21.05 -17.68
N ALA A 348 -4.31 -19.78 -17.49
CA ALA A 348 -3.12 -19.19 -18.14
C ALA A 348 -1.79 -19.73 -17.57
N GLY A 349 -1.80 -20.51 -16.48
CA GLY A 349 -0.60 -21.03 -15.80
C GLY A 349 -0.18 -20.25 -14.55
N GLY A 350 -1.03 -19.37 -14.03
CA GLY A 350 -0.80 -18.64 -12.79
C GLY A 350 -1.09 -19.47 -11.53
N LEU A 351 -0.29 -19.25 -10.48
CA LEU A 351 -0.51 -19.82 -9.15
C LEU A 351 -1.24 -18.82 -8.26
N VAL A 352 -2.55 -19.02 -8.07
CA VAL A 352 -3.38 -18.23 -7.16
C VAL A 352 -3.24 -18.75 -5.72
N ASN A 353 -2.73 -17.93 -4.80
CA ASN A 353 -2.58 -18.29 -3.39
C ASN A 353 -3.61 -17.59 -2.47
N SER A 354 -3.59 -17.97 -1.19
CA SER A 354 -4.39 -17.34 -0.14
C SER A 354 -3.98 -15.88 0.11
N PRO A 355 -4.91 -15.01 0.53
CA PRO A 355 -4.61 -13.62 0.85
C PRO A 355 -3.46 -13.45 1.87
N GLY A 356 -2.57 -12.51 1.60
CA GLY A 356 -1.42 -12.19 2.45
C GLY A 356 -0.38 -11.33 1.75
N CYS A 357 0.73 -11.05 2.44
CA CYS A 357 1.83 -10.23 1.92
C CYS A 357 2.94 -11.03 1.23
N GLY A 358 2.96 -12.37 1.29
CA GLY A 358 3.98 -13.16 0.62
C GLY A 358 3.94 -12.97 -0.91
N PRO A 359 5.07 -13.05 -1.64
CA PRO A 359 6.47 -13.05 -1.18
C PRO A 359 7.08 -11.65 -0.92
N CYS A 360 6.30 -10.57 -0.78
CA CYS A 360 6.81 -9.18 -0.70
C CYS A 360 7.89 -8.94 0.37
N VAL A 361 7.79 -9.64 1.51
CA VAL A 361 8.75 -9.53 2.62
C VAL A 361 9.76 -10.68 2.69
N GLY A 362 9.77 -11.56 1.68
CA GLY A 362 10.77 -12.62 1.55
C GLY A 362 10.63 -13.77 2.54
N VAL A 363 9.43 -13.96 3.10
CA VAL A 363 9.17 -14.98 4.13
C VAL A 363 8.75 -16.33 3.53
N HIS A 364 7.89 -16.34 2.51
CA HIS A 364 7.36 -17.56 1.87
C HIS A 364 6.63 -17.23 0.53
N GLN A 365 5.95 -18.22 -0.06
CA GLN A 365 5.05 -18.11 -1.23
C GLN A 365 5.69 -17.76 -2.58
N GLY A 366 7.00 -17.55 -2.65
CA GLY A 366 7.69 -17.23 -3.90
C GLY A 366 9.07 -16.61 -3.71
N VAL A 367 9.84 -17.11 -2.75
CA VAL A 367 11.22 -16.67 -2.50
C VAL A 367 12.09 -16.97 -3.73
N LEU A 368 12.95 -16.04 -4.10
CA LEU A 368 13.74 -16.08 -5.33
C LEU A 368 15.05 -16.89 -5.18
N ALA A 369 15.48 -17.56 -6.24
CA ALA A 369 16.77 -18.22 -6.33
C ALA A 369 17.92 -17.22 -6.62
N ASP A 370 19.16 -17.70 -6.60
CA ASP A 370 20.32 -16.89 -6.99
C ASP A 370 20.22 -16.52 -8.48
N GLY A 371 20.33 -15.23 -8.79
CA GLY A 371 20.24 -14.73 -10.16
C GLY A 371 18.82 -14.60 -10.72
N ASP A 372 17.79 -15.04 -10.01
CA ASP A 372 16.39 -14.90 -10.44
C ASP A 372 16.03 -13.42 -10.65
N VAL A 373 15.32 -13.14 -11.74
CA VAL A 373 14.68 -11.85 -11.98
C VAL A 373 13.18 -11.95 -11.75
N CYS A 374 12.65 -11.05 -10.91
CA CYS A 374 11.24 -10.92 -10.61
C CYS A 374 10.68 -9.58 -11.07
N VAL A 375 9.58 -9.57 -11.83
CA VAL A 375 8.74 -8.37 -12.01
C VAL A 375 7.57 -8.47 -11.04
N SER A 376 7.47 -7.49 -10.14
CA SER A 376 6.50 -7.49 -9.05
C SER A 376 5.67 -6.21 -9.03
N THR A 377 4.41 -6.37 -8.67
CA THR A 377 3.49 -5.24 -8.42
C THR A 377 3.65 -4.64 -7.01
N GLN A 378 4.63 -5.10 -6.23
CA GLN A 378 4.96 -4.59 -4.90
C GLN A 378 5.58 -3.18 -4.92
N ASN A 379 5.91 -2.66 -3.75
CA ASN A 379 6.41 -1.30 -3.52
C ASN A 379 7.93 -1.20 -3.25
N ARG A 380 8.64 -2.32 -3.05
CA ARG A 380 10.07 -2.32 -2.68
C ARG A 380 10.89 -3.32 -3.49
N ASN A 381 12.09 -2.93 -3.89
CA ASN A 381 13.03 -3.76 -4.66
C ASN A 381 14.48 -3.78 -4.11
N PHE A 382 14.66 -3.46 -2.83
CA PHE A 382 15.96 -3.55 -2.18
C PHE A 382 16.53 -4.97 -2.24
N LYS A 383 17.87 -5.10 -2.18
CA LYS A 383 18.52 -6.41 -2.09
C LYS A 383 17.96 -7.22 -0.92
N GLY A 384 17.59 -8.47 -1.17
CA GLY A 384 17.05 -9.38 -0.17
C GLY A 384 15.58 -9.14 0.17
N ARG A 385 14.90 -8.20 -0.51
CA ARG A 385 13.50 -7.87 -0.18
C ARG A 385 12.56 -9.06 -0.30
N MET A 386 12.77 -9.91 -1.30
CA MET A 386 12.03 -11.16 -1.50
C MET A 386 12.81 -12.39 -0.99
N GLY A 387 13.65 -12.20 0.05
CA GLY A 387 14.35 -13.25 0.78
C GLY A 387 15.82 -13.38 0.36
N ASN A 388 16.08 -13.56 -0.94
CA ASN A 388 17.44 -13.77 -1.44
C ASN A 388 18.12 -12.45 -1.87
N PRO A 389 19.29 -12.09 -1.29
CA PRO A 389 20.04 -10.89 -1.68
C PRO A 389 20.70 -10.95 -3.06
N ASN A 390 20.81 -12.13 -3.66
CA ASN A 390 21.38 -12.36 -4.99
C ASN A 390 20.33 -12.33 -6.12
N ALA A 391 19.08 -12.02 -5.80
CA ALA A 391 17.99 -11.88 -6.76
C ALA A 391 17.73 -10.42 -7.15
N PHE A 392 17.03 -10.22 -8.27
CA PHE A 392 16.72 -8.91 -8.84
C PHE A 392 15.22 -8.69 -8.90
N ILE A 393 14.76 -7.51 -8.47
CA ILE A 393 13.34 -7.19 -8.39
C ILE A 393 13.07 -5.89 -9.17
N TYR A 394 12.15 -5.96 -10.12
CA TYR A 394 11.61 -4.82 -10.84
C TYR A 394 10.20 -4.54 -10.33
N LEU A 395 9.87 -3.27 -10.12
CA LEU A 395 8.52 -2.87 -9.70
C LEU A 395 7.77 -2.30 -10.89
N ALA A 396 6.54 -2.76 -11.10
CA ALA A 396 5.74 -2.32 -12.24
C ALA A 396 4.24 -2.33 -11.94
N SER A 397 3.44 -1.80 -12.86
CA SER A 397 1.98 -1.90 -12.84
C SER A 397 1.51 -3.34 -13.13
N PRO A 398 0.26 -3.69 -12.79
CA PRO A 398 -0.33 -4.99 -13.15
C PRO A 398 -0.27 -5.28 -14.65
N ALA A 399 -0.42 -4.26 -15.50
CA ALA A 399 -0.35 -4.42 -16.95
C ALA A 399 1.05 -4.84 -17.42
N VAL A 400 2.10 -4.13 -17.01
CA VAL A 400 3.48 -4.50 -17.33
C VAL A 400 3.82 -5.89 -16.79
N ALA A 401 3.36 -6.22 -15.57
CA ALA A 401 3.55 -7.54 -14.99
C ALA A 401 2.87 -8.64 -15.82
N ALA A 402 1.63 -8.45 -16.24
CA ALA A 402 0.89 -9.40 -17.07
C ALA A 402 1.53 -9.58 -18.46
N ALA A 403 1.90 -8.49 -19.14
CA ALA A 403 2.66 -8.54 -20.40
C ALA A 403 3.97 -9.33 -20.26
N THR A 404 4.69 -9.07 -19.16
CA THR A 404 5.94 -9.76 -18.83
C THR A 404 5.70 -11.26 -18.62
N ALA A 405 4.62 -11.64 -17.93
CA ALA A 405 4.28 -13.04 -17.70
C ALA A 405 4.02 -13.79 -19.01
N ILE A 406 3.41 -13.13 -20.00
CA ILE A 406 3.14 -13.71 -21.32
C ILE A 406 4.44 -13.87 -22.13
N LYS A 407 5.36 -12.90 -22.06
CA LYS A 407 6.57 -12.86 -22.90
C LYS A 407 7.79 -13.54 -22.28
N GLY A 408 7.81 -13.76 -20.97
CA GLY A 408 8.95 -14.31 -20.21
C GLY A 408 10.17 -13.36 -20.11
N LYS A 409 9.98 -12.11 -20.51
CA LYS A 409 10.93 -11.00 -20.41
C LYS A 409 10.15 -9.72 -20.16
N ILE A 410 10.80 -8.69 -19.61
CA ILE A 410 10.16 -7.38 -19.41
C ILE A 410 9.57 -6.93 -20.75
N ALA A 411 8.27 -6.64 -20.74
CA ALA A 411 7.49 -6.40 -21.95
C ALA A 411 6.56 -5.21 -21.81
N ASP A 412 6.33 -4.54 -22.94
CA ASP A 412 5.43 -3.41 -23.05
C ASP A 412 3.97 -3.86 -23.05
N PRO A 413 3.14 -3.41 -22.11
CA PRO A 413 1.73 -3.78 -22.07
C PRO A 413 0.92 -3.22 -23.24
N ARG A 414 1.41 -2.18 -23.93
CA ARG A 414 0.74 -1.59 -25.11
C ARG A 414 0.61 -2.57 -26.28
N GLU A 415 1.39 -3.66 -26.30
CA GLU A 415 1.28 -4.72 -27.32
C GLU A 415 0.01 -5.59 -27.19
N PHE A 416 -0.76 -5.44 -26.11
CA PHE A 416 -1.84 -6.36 -25.73
C PHE A 416 -3.23 -5.71 -25.65
N PHE A 417 -3.35 -4.42 -25.93
CA PHE A 417 -4.60 -3.66 -25.95
C PHE A 417 -5.08 -3.36 -27.37
#